data_AF-A0A9D1NA27-F1
#
_entry.id   AF-A0A9D1NA27-F1
#
_cell.length_a   1.000
_cell.length_b   1.000
_cell.length_c   1.000
_cell.angle_alpha   90.00
_cell.angle_beta   90.00
_cell.angle_gamma   90.00
#
_symmetry.space_group_name_H-M   'P 1'
#
loop_
_entity.id
_entity.type
_entity.pdbx_description
1 polymer ?
#
loop_
_entity_poly.entity_id
_entity_poly.type
_entity_poly.pdbx_seq_one_letter_code
_entity_poly.pdbx_strand_id
1 'polypeptide(L)'
;MKDNENNAAKEKRFVDVDAIEKVIAELPLLTRQGKIGIVNIQRALKCGFPAAAKIYDLIKDKSRIKVEKNIFELDAKRQMLYLEQLINDTLPDSGYTPDEVYERLHAEMTVIGELGLAAVFLFAQSVAEILRELSDIPCFVGIGCCSLVAYTIGITGTELNPIEHGLIFERGFGEGKKPEMPFSFCVPEEILPAFMERMNKIYGEALLCKHDGGLVLSVGDTSVTVLDSIEPLQNSYRSFEESIDASGVAVFQEDYMRIMHYVAGYDYTEAERMRRMIGKRKMQEIMNCRRDFVRKAAHSISYIESQRLFTELLYKMNHACCKAYALSVKTVLDAYFPF
;
A
#
# COMPACT_ATOMS: atom_id res chain seq x y z
N MET A 1 -54.67 -6.52 -29.64
CA MET A 1 -55.18 -5.29 -29.00
C MET A 1 -55.36 -5.60 -27.52
N LYS A 2 -54.63 -5.08 -26.54
CA LYS A 2 -53.46 -4.18 -26.40
C LYS A 2 -52.97 -4.54 -24.98
N ASP A 3 -51.73 -4.95 -24.76
CA ASP A 3 -50.55 -4.09 -24.53
C ASP A 3 -50.78 -2.92 -23.56
N ASN A 4 -50.18 -3.03 -22.37
CA ASN A 4 -49.27 -2.05 -21.73
C ASN A 4 -48.97 -2.53 -20.30
N GLU A 5 -47.78 -3.07 -20.02
CA GLU A 5 -46.52 -2.35 -19.75
C GLU A 5 -46.50 -1.53 -18.45
N ASN A 6 -45.58 -1.95 -17.57
CA ASN A 6 -44.65 -1.14 -16.78
C ASN A 6 -45.11 0.19 -16.17
N ASN A 7 -45.05 0.28 -14.82
CA ASN A 7 -44.16 1.22 -14.11
C ASN A 7 -44.26 0.95 -12.60
N ALA A 8 -43.21 0.44 -11.96
CA ALA A 8 -42.09 1.21 -11.40
C ALA A 8 -42.42 1.88 -10.05
N ALA A 9 -42.03 1.20 -8.98
CA ALA A 9 -41.54 1.82 -7.75
C ALA A 9 -40.67 0.82 -6.98
N LYS A 10 -39.49 0.50 -7.52
CA LYS A 10 -38.36 0.13 -6.65
C LYS A 10 -38.11 1.38 -5.79
N GLU A 11 -38.63 1.40 -4.57
CA GLU A 11 -38.25 2.40 -3.57
C GLU A 11 -36.72 2.38 -3.46
N LYS A 12 -36.07 3.39 -4.04
CA LYS A 12 -34.71 3.76 -3.68
C LYS A 12 -34.76 4.10 -2.19
N ARG A 13 -34.40 3.15 -1.34
CA ARG A 13 -34.11 3.42 0.07
C ARG A 13 -32.88 4.31 0.11
N PHE A 14 -33.11 5.61 0.19
CA PHE A 14 -32.06 6.57 0.48
C PHE A 14 -31.54 6.31 1.90
N VAL A 15 -30.24 6.52 2.07
CA VAL A 15 -29.57 6.53 3.36
C VAL A 15 -30.24 7.60 4.23
N ASP A 16 -30.70 7.22 5.43
CA ASP A 16 -31.25 8.14 6.43
C ASP A 16 -30.10 8.91 7.09
N VAL A 17 -29.72 10.02 6.44
CA VAL A 17 -28.61 10.88 6.85
C VAL A 17 -28.86 11.46 8.24
N ASP A 18 -30.11 11.80 8.56
CA ASP A 18 -30.50 12.39 9.85
C ASP A 18 -30.27 11.40 11.01
N ALA A 19 -30.55 10.11 10.79
CA ALA A 19 -30.26 9.07 11.76
C ALA A 19 -28.74 8.89 12.00
N ILE A 20 -27.92 8.99 10.96
CA ILE A 20 -26.46 8.89 11.07
C ILE A 20 -25.90 10.11 11.81
N GLU A 21 -26.35 11.33 11.47
CA GLU A 21 -25.92 12.58 12.10
C GLU A 21 -26.24 12.62 13.60
N LYS A 22 -27.43 12.15 13.99
CA LYS A 22 -27.84 12.10 15.39
C LYS A 22 -26.94 11.20 16.23
N VAL A 23 -26.53 10.06 15.68
CA VAL A 23 -25.65 9.14 16.39
C VAL A 23 -24.21 9.65 16.42
N ILE A 24 -23.73 10.31 15.36
CA ILE A 24 -22.43 11.00 15.34
C ILE A 24 -22.36 12.09 16.43
N ALA A 25 -23.45 12.83 16.66
CA ALA A 25 -23.53 13.89 17.66
C ALA A 25 -23.40 13.38 19.12
N GLU A 26 -23.77 12.12 19.36
CA GLU A 26 -23.69 11.46 20.68
C GLU A 26 -22.31 10.86 20.98
N LEU A 27 -21.40 10.81 20.00
CA LEU A 27 -20.05 10.27 20.19
C LEU A 27 -19.10 11.27 20.89
N PRO A 28 -18.06 10.80 21.62
CA PRO A 28 -17.12 11.64 22.37
C PRO A 28 -16.38 12.70 21.53
N LEU A 29 -15.71 13.65 22.20
CA LEU A 29 -14.97 14.78 21.60
C LEU A 29 -14.03 14.42 20.42
N LEU A 30 -13.46 13.20 20.40
CA LEU A 30 -12.60 12.72 19.30
C LEU A 30 -13.35 12.62 17.96
N THR A 31 -14.66 12.39 18.00
CA THR A 31 -15.54 12.35 16.82
C THR A 31 -15.72 13.72 16.18
N ARG A 32 -15.82 14.76 17.02
CA ARG A 32 -16.03 16.15 16.57
C ARG A 32 -14.81 16.77 15.92
N GLN A 33 -13.63 16.15 16.07
CA GLN A 33 -12.38 16.60 15.46
C GLN A 33 -12.14 16.05 14.05
N GLY A 34 -13.16 15.46 13.39
CA GLY A 34 -13.04 14.94 12.02
C GLY A 34 -12.16 13.70 11.89
N LYS A 35 -11.88 13.03 13.02
CA LYS A 35 -11.00 11.86 13.07
C LYS A 35 -11.70 10.53 12.84
N ILE A 36 -13.01 10.48 12.59
CA ILE A 36 -13.71 9.20 12.30
C ILE A 36 -13.74 8.95 10.78
N GLY A 37 -12.68 8.34 10.26
CA GLY A 37 -12.82 7.32 9.20
C GLY A 37 -13.40 6.03 9.79
N ILE A 38 -13.96 5.15 8.95
CA ILE A 38 -14.51 3.84 9.32
C ILE A 38 -13.50 2.96 10.09
N VAL A 39 -12.18 3.12 9.88
CA VAL A 39 -11.14 2.47 10.72
C VAL A 39 -11.30 2.82 12.23
N ASN A 40 -11.89 3.97 12.58
CA ASN A 40 -12.11 4.38 13.97
C ASN A 40 -13.32 3.71 14.61
N ILE A 41 -14.24 3.14 13.84
CA ILE A 41 -15.40 2.46 14.42
C ILE A 41 -14.96 1.17 15.10
N GLN A 42 -14.00 0.43 14.53
CA GLN A 42 -13.38 -0.71 15.19
C GLN A 42 -12.56 -0.30 16.43
N ARG A 43 -11.89 0.86 16.40
CA ARG A 43 -11.25 1.44 17.60
C ARG A 43 -12.28 1.81 18.69
N ALA A 44 -13.45 2.32 18.30
CA ALA A 44 -14.53 2.62 19.23
C ALA A 44 -15.19 1.35 19.79
N LEU A 45 -15.28 0.27 19.00
CA LEU A 45 -15.63 -1.07 19.47
C LEU A 45 -14.63 -1.57 20.53
N LYS A 46 -13.32 -1.42 20.29
CA LYS A 46 -12.25 -1.76 21.25
C LYS A 46 -12.41 -1.04 22.60
N CYS A 47 -12.80 0.23 22.58
CA CYS A 47 -13.04 0.99 23.82
C CYS A 47 -14.37 0.63 24.52
N GLY A 48 -15.11 -0.36 24.02
CA GLY A 48 -16.31 -0.87 24.66
C GLY A 48 -17.54 0.03 24.50
N PHE A 49 -17.65 0.77 23.40
CA PHE A 49 -18.80 1.65 23.13
C PHE A 49 -19.90 0.90 22.33
N PRO A 50 -21.02 0.45 22.94
CA PRO A 50 -22.04 -0.33 22.22
C PRO A 50 -22.79 0.46 21.14
N ALA A 51 -22.81 1.80 21.26
CA ALA A 51 -23.33 2.67 20.21
C ALA A 51 -22.48 2.61 18.94
N ALA A 52 -21.15 2.49 19.07
CA ALA A 52 -20.25 2.34 17.93
C ALA A 52 -20.49 1.02 17.19
N ALA A 53 -20.79 -0.07 17.91
CA ALA A 53 -21.19 -1.35 17.32
C ALA A 53 -22.44 -1.22 16.44
N LYS A 54 -23.48 -0.55 16.95
CA LYS A 54 -24.72 -0.34 16.21
C LYS A 54 -24.53 0.55 14.99
N ILE A 55 -23.67 1.57 15.08
CA ILE A 55 -23.29 2.40 13.94
C ILE A 55 -22.53 1.57 12.91
N TYR A 56 -21.58 0.74 13.36
CA TYR A 56 -20.82 -0.16 12.51
C TYR A 56 -21.74 -1.07 11.70
N ASP A 57 -22.64 -1.79 12.39
CA ASP A 57 -23.58 -2.71 11.75
C ASP A 57 -24.50 -1.96 10.75
N LEU A 58 -24.98 -0.78 11.12
CA LEU A 58 -25.82 0.04 10.26
C LEU A 58 -25.07 0.50 8.99
N ILE A 59 -23.80 0.90 9.13
CA ILE A 59 -22.93 1.31 8.02
C ILE A 59 -22.60 0.09 7.14
N LYS A 60 -22.24 -1.04 7.76
CA LYS A 60 -21.90 -2.30 7.09
C LYS A 60 -23.06 -2.81 6.24
N ASP A 61 -24.28 -2.75 6.75
CA ASP A 61 -25.46 -3.27 6.04
C ASP A 61 -26.10 -2.28 5.05
N LYS A 62 -26.25 -1.01 5.41
CA LYS A 62 -27.06 -0.05 4.60
C LYS A 62 -26.25 0.85 3.67
N SER A 63 -24.95 1.03 3.91
CA SER A 63 -24.08 1.90 3.10
C SER A 63 -23.00 1.15 2.31
N ARG A 64 -23.14 -0.17 2.19
CA ARG A 64 -22.20 -0.99 1.41
C ARG A 64 -22.14 -0.51 -0.03
N ILE A 65 -20.95 -0.09 -0.45
CA ILE A 65 -20.67 0.23 -1.84
C ILE A 65 -20.59 -1.09 -2.60
N LYS A 66 -21.40 -1.18 -3.67
CA LYS A 66 -21.36 -2.26 -4.65
C LYS A 66 -20.83 -1.69 -5.95
N VAL A 67 -19.85 -2.39 -6.50
CA VAL A 67 -19.33 -2.13 -7.84
C VAL A 67 -20.15 -2.98 -8.81
N GLU A 68 -20.91 -2.34 -9.70
CA GLU A 68 -21.76 -3.02 -10.68
C GLU A 68 -20.93 -3.51 -11.87
N LYS A 69 -20.02 -2.67 -12.38
CA LYS A 69 -19.13 -3.03 -13.49
C LYS A 69 -17.66 -3.03 -13.09
N ASN A 70 -17.12 -1.88 -12.72
CA ASN A 70 -15.72 -1.76 -12.30
C ASN A 70 -15.47 -0.53 -11.43
N ILE A 71 -14.32 -0.49 -10.75
CA ILE A 71 -14.00 0.54 -9.74
C ILE A 71 -13.88 1.97 -10.31
N PHE A 72 -13.81 2.15 -11.63
CA PHE A 72 -13.73 3.46 -12.28
C PHE A 72 -15.12 4.07 -12.59
N GLU A 73 -16.20 3.35 -12.31
CA GLU A 73 -17.55 3.96 -12.27
C GLU A 73 -17.76 4.80 -10.99
N LEU A 74 -16.91 4.59 -9.99
CA LEU A 74 -16.89 5.33 -8.74
C LEU A 74 -16.05 6.60 -8.90
N ASP A 75 -16.55 7.72 -8.38
CA ASP A 75 -15.72 8.92 -8.20
C ASP A 75 -14.63 8.69 -7.15
N ALA A 76 -13.62 9.56 -7.10
CA ALA A 76 -12.48 9.43 -6.19
C ALA A 76 -12.88 9.31 -4.71
N LYS A 77 -13.97 9.97 -4.29
CA LYS A 77 -14.46 9.89 -2.90
C LYS A 77 -15.06 8.51 -2.63
N ARG A 78 -15.85 7.98 -3.55
CA ARG A 78 -16.43 6.62 -3.45
C ARG A 78 -15.38 5.54 -3.56
N GLN A 79 -14.33 5.72 -4.36
CA GLN A 79 -13.17 4.82 -4.40
C GLN A 79 -12.48 4.75 -3.03
N MET A 80 -12.27 5.90 -2.38
CA MET A 80 -11.67 5.93 -1.05
C MET A 80 -12.53 5.19 -0.01
N LEU A 81 -13.85 5.43 -0.04
CA LEU A 81 -14.79 4.73 0.85
C LEU A 81 -14.85 3.22 0.56
N TYR A 82 -14.75 2.82 -0.71
CA TYR A 82 -14.74 1.40 -1.08
C TYR A 82 -13.46 0.71 -0.64
N LEU A 83 -12.30 1.37 -0.80
CA LEU A 83 -11.02 0.88 -0.27
C LEU A 83 -11.10 0.67 1.26
N GLU A 84 -11.69 1.63 1.96
CA GLU A 84 -11.90 1.52 3.40
C GLU A 84 -12.86 0.39 3.76
N GLN A 85 -13.92 0.18 2.99
CA GLN A 85 -14.82 -0.97 3.17
C GLN A 85 -14.08 -2.30 3.05
N LEU A 86 -13.22 -2.47 2.04
CA LEU A 86 -12.43 -3.70 1.86
C LEU A 86 -11.51 -3.98 3.06
N ILE A 87 -10.88 -2.95 3.62
CA ILE A 87 -10.05 -3.09 4.83
C ILE A 87 -10.91 -3.59 6.00
N ASN A 88 -12.08 -2.97 6.22
CA ASN A 88 -12.95 -3.33 7.33
C ASN A 88 -13.58 -4.72 7.17
N ASP A 89 -13.84 -5.17 5.93
CA ASP A 89 -14.35 -6.50 5.63
C ASP A 89 -13.30 -7.59 5.94
N THR A 90 -12.01 -7.29 5.82
CA THR A 90 -10.92 -8.24 6.12
C THR A 90 -10.58 -8.29 7.62
N LEU A 91 -10.72 -7.18 8.33
CA LEU A 91 -10.41 -7.15 9.77
C LEU A 91 -11.43 -7.97 10.58
N PRO A 92 -11.00 -8.69 11.64
CA PRO A 92 -11.85 -9.62 12.36
C PRO A 92 -13.02 -8.92 13.08
N ASP A 93 -14.23 -9.48 12.94
CA ASP A 93 -15.45 -8.99 13.60
C ASP A 93 -15.36 -9.03 15.14
N SER A 94 -14.42 -9.81 15.70
CA SER A 94 -14.15 -9.86 17.15
C SER A 94 -13.66 -8.52 17.71
N GLY A 95 -13.24 -7.59 16.84
CA GLY A 95 -12.62 -6.32 17.22
C GLY A 95 -11.22 -6.47 17.80
N TYR A 96 -10.66 -7.70 17.82
CA TYR A 96 -9.29 -7.92 18.27
C TYR A 96 -8.33 -7.78 17.09
N THR A 97 -7.70 -6.62 16.99
CA THR A 97 -6.57 -6.35 16.09
C THR A 97 -5.56 -5.50 16.87
N PRO A 98 -4.25 -5.80 16.79
CA PRO A 98 -3.22 -5.05 17.52
C PRO A 98 -3.27 -3.55 17.22
N ASP A 99 -2.95 -2.70 18.21
CA ASP A 99 -2.96 -1.24 18.04
C ASP A 99 -2.05 -0.78 16.91
N GLU A 100 -0.88 -1.41 16.77
CA GLU A 100 0.09 -1.13 15.71
C GLU A 100 -0.52 -1.29 14.31
N VAL A 101 -1.37 -2.30 14.10
CA VAL A 101 -2.07 -2.53 12.82
C VAL A 101 -3.04 -1.38 12.53
N TYR A 102 -3.84 -0.97 13.52
CA TYR A 102 -4.79 0.13 13.37
C TYR A 102 -4.11 1.46 13.11
N GLU A 103 -3.07 1.78 13.87
CA GLU A 103 -2.32 3.02 13.73
C GLU A 103 -1.63 3.09 12.37
N ARG A 104 -1.04 1.97 11.92
CA ARG A 104 -0.44 1.88 10.59
C ARG A 104 -1.47 2.02 9.48
N LEU A 105 -2.59 1.28 9.53
CA LEU A 105 -3.67 1.40 8.53
C LEU A 105 -4.21 2.83 8.45
N HIS A 106 -4.43 3.49 9.59
CA HIS A 106 -4.90 4.88 9.60
C HIS A 106 -3.88 5.83 8.96
N ALA A 107 -2.60 5.72 9.33
CA ALA A 107 -1.54 6.55 8.76
C ALA A 107 -1.42 6.35 7.24
N GLU A 108 -1.43 5.10 6.77
CA GLU A 108 -1.35 4.79 5.34
C GLU A 108 -2.59 5.30 4.58
N MET A 109 -3.80 5.08 5.11
CA MET A 109 -5.04 5.58 4.50
C MET A 109 -5.05 7.11 4.38
N THR A 110 -4.47 7.82 5.35
CA THR A 110 -4.33 9.29 5.27
C THR A 110 -3.49 9.68 4.05
N VAL A 111 -2.31 9.09 3.91
CA VAL A 111 -1.39 9.37 2.78
C VAL A 111 -2.00 8.94 1.44
N ILE A 112 -2.69 7.79 1.39
CA ILE A 112 -3.39 7.31 0.18
C ILE A 112 -4.47 8.30 -0.26
N GLY A 113 -5.23 8.85 0.70
CA GLY A 113 -6.26 9.86 0.44
C GLY A 113 -5.66 11.18 -0.06
N GLU A 114 -4.63 11.69 0.62
CA GLU A 114 -3.95 12.95 0.26
C GLU A 114 -3.30 12.88 -1.14
N LEU A 115 -2.72 11.73 -1.50
CA LEU A 115 -2.09 11.52 -2.80
C LEU A 115 -3.08 11.06 -3.88
N GLY A 116 -4.36 10.84 -3.55
CA GLY A 116 -5.37 10.37 -4.49
C GLY A 116 -5.02 9.01 -5.11
N LEU A 117 -4.57 8.06 -4.29
CA LEU A 117 -4.09 6.74 -4.72
C LEU A 117 -5.14 5.63 -4.63
N ALA A 118 -6.36 5.93 -4.17
CA ALA A 118 -7.40 4.91 -3.99
C ALA A 118 -7.66 4.08 -5.27
N ALA A 119 -7.76 4.73 -6.43
CA ALA A 119 -7.92 4.05 -7.72
C ALA A 119 -6.77 3.07 -8.02
N VAL A 120 -5.53 3.43 -7.68
CA VAL A 120 -4.33 2.61 -7.89
C VAL A 120 -4.36 1.35 -7.04
N PHE A 121 -4.72 1.48 -5.76
CA PHE A 121 -4.87 0.33 -4.86
C PHE A 121 -6.02 -0.58 -5.32
N LEU A 122 -7.17 -0.02 -5.67
CA LEU A 122 -8.33 -0.81 -6.11
C LEU A 122 -8.08 -1.52 -7.44
N PHE A 123 -7.39 -0.88 -8.39
CA PHE A 123 -7.03 -1.53 -9.65
C PHE A 123 -6.03 -2.68 -9.43
N ALA A 124 -5.00 -2.46 -8.60
CA ALA A 124 -4.06 -3.51 -8.23
C ALA A 124 -4.72 -4.67 -7.45
N GLN A 125 -5.70 -4.37 -6.59
CA GLN A 125 -6.49 -5.39 -5.88
C GLN A 125 -7.29 -6.24 -6.87
N SER A 126 -7.94 -5.62 -7.86
CA SER A 126 -8.68 -6.35 -8.90
C SER A 126 -7.76 -7.27 -9.70
N VAL A 127 -6.54 -6.83 -10.03
CA VAL A 127 -5.52 -7.67 -10.69
C VAL A 127 -5.11 -8.84 -9.79
N ALA A 128 -4.78 -8.57 -8.53
CA ALA A 128 -4.35 -9.58 -7.57
C ALA A 128 -5.43 -10.64 -7.29
N GLU A 129 -6.70 -10.24 -7.23
CA GLU A 129 -7.84 -11.14 -7.06
C GLU A 129 -7.99 -12.10 -8.24
N ILE A 130 -7.93 -11.58 -9.48
CA ILE A 130 -8.00 -12.42 -10.67
C ILE A 130 -6.83 -13.41 -10.72
N LEU A 131 -5.61 -12.96 -10.39
CA LEU A 131 -4.43 -13.83 -10.41
C LEU A 131 -4.52 -14.94 -9.37
N ARG A 132 -4.98 -14.63 -8.15
CA ARG A 132 -5.19 -15.64 -7.10
C ARG A 132 -6.26 -16.67 -7.44
N GLU A 133 -7.26 -16.30 -8.25
CA GLU A 133 -8.26 -17.26 -8.73
C GLU A 133 -7.74 -18.17 -9.85
N LEU A 134 -6.69 -17.73 -10.58
CA LEU A 134 -6.10 -18.47 -11.70
C LEU A 134 -4.86 -19.27 -11.30
N SER A 135 -4.20 -18.94 -10.20
CA SER A 135 -2.95 -19.55 -9.76
C SER A 135 -2.76 -19.44 -8.26
N ASP A 136 -2.21 -20.49 -7.66
CA ASP A 136 -1.77 -20.53 -6.26
C ASP A 136 -0.36 -19.93 -6.08
N ILE A 137 0.35 -19.62 -7.17
CA ILE A 137 1.70 -19.05 -7.12
C ILE A 137 1.58 -17.56 -6.75
N PRO A 138 2.34 -17.07 -5.75
CA PRO A 138 2.45 -15.64 -5.47
C PRO A 138 2.90 -14.88 -6.72
N CYS A 139 2.10 -13.90 -7.13
CA CYS A 139 2.39 -13.09 -8.31
C CYS A 139 2.93 -11.70 -7.98
N PHE A 140 2.77 -11.20 -6.74
CA PHE A 140 3.10 -9.81 -6.42
C PHE A 140 4.61 -9.55 -6.45
N VAL A 141 5.02 -8.51 -7.16
CA VAL A 141 6.38 -7.97 -7.16
C VAL A 141 6.31 -6.46 -7.04
N GLY A 142 7.18 -5.86 -6.25
CA GLY A 142 7.26 -4.41 -6.19
C GLY A 142 7.36 -3.88 -4.77
N ILE A 143 7.53 -2.56 -4.70
CA ILE A 143 7.69 -1.87 -3.42
C ILE A 143 6.37 -1.73 -2.65
N GLY A 144 5.23 -1.93 -3.32
CA GLY A 144 3.90 -1.84 -2.74
C GLY A 144 3.67 -2.76 -1.54
N CYS A 145 4.48 -3.82 -1.36
CA CYS A 145 4.44 -4.68 -0.18
C CYS A 145 4.81 -3.97 1.13
N CYS A 146 5.36 -2.76 1.09
CA CYS A 146 5.54 -1.94 2.30
C CYS A 146 4.23 -1.38 2.89
N SER A 147 3.12 -1.49 2.16
CA SER A 147 1.80 -1.01 2.58
C SER A 147 0.99 -2.12 3.25
N LEU A 148 0.60 -1.86 4.49
CA LEU A 148 -0.34 -2.68 5.24
C LEU A 148 -1.74 -2.63 4.63
N VAL A 149 -2.14 -1.50 4.03
CA VAL A 149 -3.39 -1.42 3.24
C VAL A 149 -3.34 -2.41 2.08
N ALA A 150 -2.24 -2.44 1.32
CA ALA A 150 -2.08 -3.37 0.20
C ALA A 150 -2.11 -4.84 0.64
N TYR A 151 -1.44 -5.17 1.75
CA TYR A 151 -1.52 -6.49 2.37
C TYR A 151 -2.94 -6.86 2.80
N THR A 152 -3.62 -5.96 3.52
CA THR A 152 -4.94 -6.22 4.11
C THR A 152 -6.01 -6.48 3.05
N ILE A 153 -5.97 -5.80 1.90
CA ILE A 153 -6.93 -6.03 0.81
C ILE A 153 -6.46 -7.13 -0.18
N GLY A 154 -5.35 -7.82 0.14
CA GLY A 154 -4.88 -8.99 -0.60
C GLY A 154 -4.11 -8.70 -1.89
N ILE A 155 -3.57 -7.49 -2.07
CA ILE A 155 -2.71 -7.17 -3.25
C ILE A 155 -1.42 -7.98 -3.18
N THR A 156 -0.80 -8.04 -2.01
CA THR A 156 0.58 -8.54 -1.83
C THR A 156 0.62 -10.02 -1.44
N GLY A 157 -0.52 -10.70 -1.45
CA GLY A 157 -0.64 -12.10 -1.01
C GLY A 157 -0.52 -12.26 0.51
N THR A 158 -0.32 -13.50 0.97
CA THR A 158 -0.26 -13.87 2.39
C THR A 158 1.13 -13.76 3.00
N GLU A 159 2.18 -13.89 2.18
CA GLU A 159 3.57 -14.01 2.62
C GLU A 159 4.25 -12.66 2.93
N LEU A 160 3.67 -11.56 2.46
CA LEU A 160 4.30 -10.23 2.47
C LEU A 160 3.64 -9.28 3.48
N ASN A 161 3.48 -9.72 4.74
CA ASN A 161 3.01 -8.86 5.82
C ASN A 161 4.08 -7.80 6.17
N PRO A 162 3.83 -6.49 5.96
CA PRO A 162 4.84 -5.46 6.17
C PRO A 162 5.23 -5.28 7.64
N ILE A 163 4.35 -5.59 8.60
CA ILE A 163 4.71 -5.49 10.02
C ILE A 163 5.69 -6.59 10.39
N GLU A 164 5.39 -7.85 10.03
CA GLU A 164 6.24 -9.01 10.33
C GLU A 164 7.63 -8.89 9.69
N HIS A 165 7.69 -8.39 8.45
CA HIS A 165 8.96 -8.15 7.75
C HIS A 165 9.60 -6.81 8.09
N GLY A 166 8.94 -5.97 8.90
CA GLY A 166 9.36 -4.64 9.29
C GLY A 166 9.59 -3.69 8.11
N LEU A 167 8.75 -3.75 7.08
CA LEU A 167 8.81 -2.88 5.92
C LEU A 167 8.31 -1.47 6.26
N ILE A 168 8.98 -0.47 5.71
CA ILE A 168 8.70 0.95 5.97
C ILE A 168 7.80 1.50 4.87
N PHE A 169 6.61 1.99 5.21
CA PHE A 169 5.62 2.47 4.22
C PHE A 169 6.15 3.64 3.39
N GLU A 170 6.82 4.58 4.05
CA GLU A 170 7.38 5.80 3.45
C GLU A 170 8.43 5.49 2.38
N ARG A 171 9.01 4.28 2.41
CA ARG A 171 9.94 3.82 1.38
C ARG A 171 9.25 3.64 0.02
N GLY A 172 7.99 3.21 0.00
CA GLY A 172 7.17 3.11 -1.21
C GLY A 172 6.26 4.30 -1.44
N PHE A 173 5.71 4.87 -0.37
CA PHE A 173 4.64 5.87 -0.39
C PHE A 173 5.01 7.05 0.51
N GLY A 174 5.67 8.06 -0.05
CA GLY A 174 6.11 9.23 0.72
C GLY A 174 5.40 10.52 0.33
N GLU A 175 5.54 11.54 1.17
CA GLU A 175 4.91 12.85 0.96
C GLU A 175 5.28 13.51 -0.38
N GLY A 176 4.27 14.11 -1.02
CA GLY A 176 4.44 15.08 -2.10
C GLY A 176 4.72 14.53 -3.50
N LYS A 177 4.79 13.20 -3.70
CA LYS A 177 4.86 12.63 -5.06
C LYS A 177 4.18 11.26 -5.11
N LYS A 178 3.24 11.09 -6.05
CA LYS A 178 2.67 9.77 -6.37
C LYS A 178 3.81 8.79 -6.72
N PRO A 179 3.82 7.56 -6.17
CA PRO A 179 4.72 6.52 -6.66
C PRO A 179 4.37 6.23 -8.12
N GLU A 180 5.39 5.98 -8.94
CA GLU A 180 5.19 5.83 -10.39
C GLU A 180 4.49 4.51 -10.72
N MET A 181 5.00 3.39 -10.22
CA MET A 181 4.40 2.06 -10.38
C MET A 181 4.68 1.21 -9.13
N PRO A 182 3.91 1.40 -8.04
CA PRO A 182 4.16 0.71 -6.78
C PRO A 182 3.83 -0.79 -6.82
N PHE A 183 2.93 -1.20 -7.73
CA PHE A 183 2.42 -2.56 -7.83
C PHE A 183 2.75 -3.17 -9.19
N SER A 184 3.42 -4.31 -9.15
CA SER A 184 3.71 -5.13 -10.32
C SER A 184 3.36 -6.59 -10.04
N PHE A 185 3.15 -7.38 -11.09
CA PHE A 185 2.76 -8.77 -10.98
C PHE A 185 3.55 -9.62 -11.97
N CYS A 186 4.16 -10.70 -11.50
CA CYS A 186 4.68 -11.77 -12.34
C CYS A 186 3.56 -12.74 -12.66
N VAL A 187 3.20 -12.83 -13.94
CA VAL A 187 2.09 -13.64 -14.43
C VAL A 187 2.67 -14.75 -15.29
N PRO A 188 2.48 -16.04 -14.89
CA PRO A 188 2.88 -17.17 -15.72
C PRO A 188 2.30 -17.08 -17.14
N GLU A 189 3.10 -17.42 -18.15
CA GLU A 189 2.70 -17.38 -19.57
C GLU A 189 1.44 -18.21 -19.82
N GLU A 190 1.29 -19.32 -19.10
CA GLU A 190 0.18 -20.26 -19.21
C GLU A 190 -1.16 -19.64 -18.81
N ILE A 191 -1.17 -18.73 -17.83
CA ILE A 191 -2.40 -18.09 -17.33
C ILE A 191 -2.63 -16.72 -17.94
N LEU A 192 -1.62 -16.13 -18.61
CA LEU A 192 -1.69 -14.79 -19.17
C LEU A 192 -2.90 -14.58 -20.12
N PRO A 193 -3.25 -15.50 -21.04
CA PRO A 193 -4.45 -15.34 -21.88
C PRO A 193 -5.75 -15.26 -21.08
N ALA A 194 -5.93 -16.14 -20.09
CA ALA A 194 -7.13 -16.17 -19.24
C ALA A 194 -7.21 -14.94 -18.33
N PHE A 195 -6.06 -14.49 -17.80
CA PHE A 195 -5.94 -13.25 -17.05
C PHE A 195 -6.38 -12.05 -17.90
N MET A 196 -5.84 -11.93 -19.12
CA MET A 196 -6.18 -10.83 -20.04
C MET A 196 -7.64 -10.86 -20.47
N GLU A 197 -8.24 -12.04 -20.66
CA GLU A 197 -9.68 -12.17 -20.94
C GLU A 197 -10.52 -11.61 -19.78
N ARG A 198 -10.19 -11.95 -18.53
CA ARG A 198 -10.92 -11.46 -17.34
C ARG A 198 -10.74 -9.95 -17.13
N MET A 199 -9.54 -9.43 -17.35
CA MET A 199 -9.31 -7.98 -17.33
C MET A 199 -10.12 -7.24 -18.40
N ASN A 200 -10.14 -7.74 -19.64
CA ASN A 200 -10.95 -7.16 -20.71
C ASN A 200 -12.45 -7.24 -20.44
N LYS A 201 -12.93 -8.31 -19.77
CA LYS A 201 -14.34 -8.44 -19.39
C LYS A 201 -14.79 -7.35 -18.39
N ILE A 202 -13.91 -6.95 -17.46
CA ILE A 202 -14.21 -5.95 -16.43
C ILE A 202 -14.06 -4.52 -16.97
N TYR A 203 -12.95 -4.25 -17.65
CA TYR A 203 -12.54 -2.90 -18.02
C TYR A 203 -12.85 -2.55 -19.49
N GLY A 204 -12.97 -3.55 -20.38
CA GLY A 204 -13.31 -3.37 -21.78
C GLY A 204 -12.36 -2.41 -22.50
N GLU A 205 -12.92 -1.51 -23.32
CA GLU A 205 -12.17 -0.48 -24.06
C GLU A 205 -11.37 0.49 -23.17
N ALA A 206 -11.69 0.57 -21.87
CA ALA A 206 -10.94 1.40 -20.93
C ALA A 206 -9.59 0.78 -20.54
N LEU A 207 -9.38 -0.53 -20.77
CA LEU A 207 -8.12 -1.21 -20.52
C LEU A 207 -7.15 -0.93 -21.66
N LEU A 208 -6.11 -0.15 -21.36
CA LEU A 208 -5.00 0.08 -22.26
C LEU A 208 -3.87 -0.89 -21.92
N CYS A 209 -3.26 -1.42 -22.97
CA CYS A 209 -2.15 -2.36 -22.87
C CYS A 209 -0.98 -1.84 -23.71
N LYS A 210 0.20 -1.70 -23.11
CA LYS A 210 1.43 -1.24 -23.78
C LYS A 210 2.57 -2.19 -23.47
N HIS A 211 3.47 -2.40 -24.43
CA HIS A 211 4.73 -3.10 -24.21
C HIS A 211 5.86 -2.09 -24.02
N ASP A 212 6.49 -2.10 -22.84
CA ASP A 212 7.66 -1.27 -22.49
C ASP A 212 8.58 -2.02 -21.52
N GLY A 213 9.41 -2.93 -22.06
CA GLY A 213 10.24 -3.83 -21.23
C GLY A 213 9.45 -4.83 -20.38
N GLY A 214 8.14 -4.94 -20.65
CA GLY A 214 7.12 -5.72 -19.95
C GLY A 214 5.73 -5.25 -20.39
N LEU A 215 4.67 -5.88 -19.89
CA LEU A 215 3.29 -5.52 -20.20
C LEU A 215 2.79 -4.47 -19.19
N VAL A 216 2.44 -3.26 -19.64
CA VAL A 216 1.84 -2.23 -18.77
C VAL A 216 0.34 -2.19 -19.03
N LEU A 217 -0.43 -2.53 -17.99
CA LEU A 217 -1.88 -2.40 -18.00
C LEU A 217 -2.26 -1.07 -17.37
N SER A 218 -3.16 -0.33 -18.01
CA SER A 218 -3.58 0.98 -17.52
C SER A 218 -5.08 1.22 -17.73
N VAL A 219 -5.69 1.92 -16.78
CA VAL A 219 -7.06 2.44 -16.88
C VAL A 219 -7.05 3.85 -16.29
N GLY A 220 -7.45 4.85 -17.07
CA GLY A 220 -7.36 6.25 -16.65
C GLY A 220 -5.90 6.69 -16.40
N ASP A 221 -5.63 7.25 -15.22
CA ASP A 221 -4.29 7.67 -14.77
C ASP A 221 -3.56 6.59 -13.96
N THR A 222 -4.16 5.40 -13.87
CA THR A 222 -3.68 4.29 -13.04
C THR A 222 -3.03 3.22 -13.90
N SER A 223 -1.93 2.63 -13.43
CA SER A 223 -1.23 1.55 -14.11
C SER A 223 -0.61 0.52 -13.17
N VAL A 224 -0.42 -0.69 -13.68
CA VAL A 224 0.38 -1.76 -13.06
C VAL A 224 1.29 -2.38 -14.12
N THR A 225 2.45 -2.89 -13.69
CA THR A 225 3.30 -3.72 -14.57
C THR A 225 2.93 -5.18 -14.42
N VAL A 226 2.81 -5.87 -15.54
CA VAL A 226 2.70 -7.32 -15.65
C VAL A 226 3.96 -7.83 -16.32
N LEU A 227 4.72 -8.65 -15.60
CA LEU A 227 5.87 -9.37 -16.10
C LEU A 227 5.37 -10.72 -16.60
N ASP A 228 5.56 -10.99 -17.89
CA ASP A 228 5.20 -12.25 -18.55
C ASP A 228 6.35 -13.28 -18.53
N SER A 229 7.45 -12.96 -17.84
CA SER A 229 8.61 -13.84 -17.67
C SER A 229 9.23 -13.68 -16.28
N ILE A 230 9.78 -14.79 -15.77
CA ILE A 230 10.51 -14.86 -14.51
C ILE A 230 11.97 -14.39 -14.63
N GLU A 231 12.52 -14.34 -15.84
CA GLU A 231 13.93 -14.04 -16.10
C GLU A 231 14.38 -12.67 -15.55
N PRO A 232 13.60 -11.56 -15.69
CA PRO A 232 13.95 -10.28 -15.08
C PRO A 232 14.06 -10.34 -13.55
N LEU A 233 13.28 -11.20 -12.90
CA LEU A 233 13.30 -11.41 -11.45
C LEU A 233 14.56 -12.17 -11.03
N GLN A 234 14.91 -13.23 -11.75
CA GLN A 234 16.15 -13.98 -11.51
C GLN A 234 17.39 -13.08 -11.64
N ASN A 235 17.44 -12.25 -12.69
CA ASN A 235 18.54 -11.31 -12.90
C ASN A 235 18.61 -10.25 -11.80
N SER A 236 17.45 -9.72 -11.39
CA SER A 236 17.38 -8.77 -10.26
C SER A 236 17.89 -9.41 -8.97
N TYR A 237 17.47 -10.64 -8.67
CA TYR A 237 17.83 -11.35 -7.45
C TYR A 237 19.33 -11.69 -7.41
N ARG A 238 19.90 -12.19 -8.50
CA ARG A 238 21.36 -12.41 -8.62
C ARG A 238 22.16 -11.14 -8.34
N SER A 239 21.71 -10.00 -8.89
CA SER A 239 22.35 -8.71 -8.62
C SER A 239 22.27 -8.30 -7.16
N PHE A 240 21.18 -8.64 -6.45
CA PHE A 240 21.07 -8.40 -5.00
C PHE A 240 22.06 -9.25 -4.22
N GLU A 241 22.17 -10.55 -4.54
CA GLU A 241 23.13 -11.45 -3.89
C GLU A 241 24.57 -10.98 -4.09
N GLU A 242 24.96 -10.66 -5.33
CA GLU A 242 26.30 -10.14 -5.64
C GLU A 242 26.60 -8.83 -4.88
N SER A 243 25.62 -7.94 -4.75
CA SER A 243 25.77 -6.67 -4.02
C SER A 243 25.92 -6.88 -2.51
N ILE A 244 25.18 -7.83 -1.94
CA ILE A 244 25.25 -8.17 -0.52
C ILE A 244 26.62 -8.80 -0.21
N ASP A 245 27.07 -9.74 -1.05
CA ASP A 245 28.35 -10.42 -0.88
C ASP A 245 29.55 -9.48 -1.05
N ALA A 246 29.54 -8.62 -2.08
CA ALA A 246 30.64 -7.71 -2.37
C ALA A 246 30.82 -6.60 -1.32
N SER A 247 29.72 -6.15 -0.70
CA SER A 247 29.76 -5.06 0.28
C SER A 247 30.15 -5.52 1.69
N GLY A 248 30.02 -6.82 2.00
CA GLY A 248 30.26 -7.38 3.33
C GLY A 248 29.35 -6.80 4.43
N VAL A 249 28.31 -6.08 4.03
CA VAL A 249 27.41 -5.31 4.91
C VAL A 249 25.98 -5.70 4.56
N ALA A 250 25.41 -6.61 5.35
CA ALA A 250 24.02 -7.03 5.22
C ALA A 250 23.08 -5.93 5.74
N VAL A 251 22.82 -4.89 4.94
CA VAL A 251 21.92 -3.80 5.36
C VAL A 251 21.15 -3.28 4.14
N PHE A 252 19.82 -3.39 4.21
CA PHE A 252 18.93 -2.82 3.21
C PHE A 252 18.85 -1.30 3.35
N GLN A 253 18.36 -0.61 2.32
CA GLN A 253 18.09 0.84 2.39
C GLN A 253 17.24 1.21 3.60
N GLU A 254 16.23 0.39 3.89
CA GLU A 254 15.32 0.52 5.02
C GLU A 254 16.02 0.41 6.37
N ASP A 255 17.08 -0.40 6.49
CA ASP A 255 17.83 -0.50 7.75
C ASP A 255 18.64 0.77 8.03
N TYR A 256 19.17 1.42 6.99
CA TYR A 256 19.78 2.75 7.18
C TYR A 256 18.74 3.82 7.53
N MET A 257 17.52 3.72 7.00
CA MET A 257 16.41 4.59 7.43
C MET A 257 16.08 4.36 8.91
N ARG A 258 16.12 3.12 9.40
CA ARG A 258 15.98 2.80 10.83
C ARG A 258 17.13 3.37 11.67
N ILE A 259 18.36 3.31 11.17
CA ILE A 259 19.50 3.95 11.87
C ILE A 259 19.26 5.45 12.01
N MET A 260 18.80 6.14 10.95
CA MET A 260 18.44 7.56 11.03
C MET A 260 17.33 7.82 12.05
N HIS A 261 16.30 6.96 12.06
CA HIS A 261 15.20 7.06 13.01
C HIS A 261 15.66 6.90 14.46
N TYR A 262 16.35 5.81 14.79
CA TYR A 262 16.71 5.49 16.17
C TYR A 262 17.87 6.32 16.70
N VAL A 263 18.88 6.64 15.87
CA VAL A 263 20.07 7.39 16.32
C VAL A 263 19.80 8.88 16.33
N ALA A 264 19.07 9.39 15.33
CA ALA A 264 18.94 10.82 15.09
C ALA A 264 17.47 11.30 15.09
N GLY A 265 16.51 10.49 15.56
CA GLY A 265 15.12 10.90 15.75
C GLY A 265 14.42 11.35 14.46
N TYR A 266 14.86 10.85 13.30
CA TYR A 266 14.20 11.14 12.03
C TYR A 266 12.86 10.43 11.97
N ASP A 267 11.81 11.07 11.48
CA ASP A 267 10.67 10.29 10.98
C ASP A 267 11.05 9.57 9.67
N TYR A 268 10.30 8.55 9.28
CA TYR A 268 10.64 7.76 8.10
C TYR A 268 10.47 8.55 6.79
N THR A 269 9.67 9.61 6.79
CA THR A 269 9.56 10.53 5.65
C THR A 269 10.84 11.35 5.47
N GLU A 270 11.41 11.89 6.56
CA GLU A 270 12.70 12.57 6.57
C GLU A 270 13.83 11.62 6.16
N ALA A 271 13.82 10.38 6.65
CA ALA A 271 14.81 9.37 6.28
C ALA A 271 14.74 9.01 4.79
N GLU A 272 13.55 8.83 4.23
CA GLU A 272 13.37 8.58 2.79
C GLU A 272 13.80 9.78 1.95
N ARG A 273 13.52 11.02 2.39
CA ARG A 273 14.02 12.23 1.74
C ARG A 273 15.55 12.21 1.68
N MET A 274 16.22 11.87 2.80
CA MET A 274 17.68 11.76 2.84
C MET A 274 18.21 10.68 1.89
N ARG A 275 17.59 9.49 1.89
CA ARG A 275 17.95 8.38 0.98
C ARG A 275 17.88 8.80 -0.49
N ARG A 276 16.81 9.50 -0.90
CA ARG A 276 16.67 10.02 -2.28
C ARG A 276 17.76 11.04 -2.63
N MET A 277 18.09 11.94 -1.70
CA MET A 277 19.14 12.94 -1.92
C MET A 277 20.52 12.30 -2.09
N ILE A 278 20.83 11.27 -1.29
CA ILE A 278 22.06 10.48 -1.39
C ILE A 278 22.14 9.80 -2.76
N GLY A 279 21.07 9.11 -3.19
CA GLY A 279 21.04 8.42 -4.49
C GLY A 279 21.20 9.36 -5.70
N LYS A 280 20.73 10.61 -5.60
CA LYS A 280 20.88 11.63 -6.65
C LYS A 280 22.23 12.36 -6.64
N ARG A 281 23.13 12.05 -5.69
CA ARG A 281 24.48 12.64 -5.56
C ARG A 281 24.51 14.17 -5.50
N LYS A 282 23.51 14.79 -4.89
CA LYS A 282 23.41 16.25 -4.79
C LYS A 282 24.27 16.79 -3.63
N MET A 283 25.52 17.12 -3.92
CA MET A 283 26.54 17.41 -2.90
C MET A 283 26.13 18.50 -1.89
N GLN A 284 25.53 19.60 -2.34
CA GLN A 284 25.10 20.67 -1.43
C GLN A 284 23.97 20.24 -0.49
N GLU A 285 23.00 19.47 -0.99
CA GLU A 285 21.90 18.92 -0.18
C GLU A 285 22.43 17.87 0.82
N ILE A 286 23.39 17.04 0.40
CA ILE A 286 24.07 16.07 1.25
C ILE A 286 24.81 16.76 2.41
N MET A 287 25.51 17.87 2.15
CA MET A 287 26.18 18.63 3.21
C MET A 287 25.18 19.23 4.22
N ASN A 288 24.00 19.66 3.76
CA ASN A 288 22.93 20.10 4.64
C ASN A 288 22.39 18.95 5.49
N CYS A 289 22.15 17.79 4.88
CA CYS A 289 21.76 16.56 5.58
C CYS A 289 22.77 16.18 6.66
N ARG A 290 24.07 16.30 6.36
CA ARG A 290 25.14 16.02 7.33
C ARG A 290 25.03 16.90 8.57
N ARG A 291 24.85 18.21 8.37
CA ARG A 291 24.70 19.17 9.49
C ARG A 291 23.45 18.86 10.31
N ASP A 292 22.34 18.57 9.65
CA ASP A 292 21.09 18.23 10.33
C ASP A 292 21.18 16.91 11.10
N PHE A 293 21.75 15.87 10.50
CA PHE A 293 21.94 14.56 11.13
C PHE A 293 22.81 14.67 12.38
N VAL A 294 23.95 15.36 12.30
CA VAL A 294 24.85 15.58 13.44
C VAL A 294 24.15 16.34 14.56
N ARG A 295 23.37 17.37 14.21
CA ARG A 295 22.58 18.14 15.18
C ARG A 295 21.54 17.27 15.87
N LYS A 296 20.77 16.47 15.12
CA LYS A 296 19.73 15.63 15.69
C LYS A 296 20.30 14.44 16.47
N ALA A 297 21.39 13.82 16.01
CA ALA A 297 22.06 12.71 16.68
C ALA A 297 22.77 13.07 17.99
N ALA A 298 22.92 14.37 18.29
CA ALA A 298 23.67 14.86 19.44
C ALA A 298 23.13 14.38 20.80
N HIS A 299 21.86 13.95 20.87
CA HIS A 299 21.30 13.35 22.09
C HIS A 299 21.66 11.86 22.27
N SER A 300 22.14 11.19 21.22
CA SER A 300 22.41 9.75 21.22
C SER A 300 23.90 9.42 21.18
N ILE A 301 24.69 10.19 20.42
CA ILE A 301 26.10 9.90 20.13
C ILE A 301 26.94 11.17 20.06
N SER A 302 28.26 11.04 20.21
CA SER A 302 29.17 12.19 20.16
C SER A 302 29.23 12.82 18.75
N TYR A 303 29.71 14.08 18.69
CA TYR A 303 29.95 14.75 17.41
C TYR A 303 30.85 13.93 16.48
N ILE A 304 31.94 13.35 17.00
CA ILE A 304 32.88 12.55 16.18
C ILE A 304 32.20 11.28 15.67
N GLU A 305 31.43 10.59 16.51
CA GLU A 305 30.70 9.39 16.12
C GLU A 305 29.60 9.67 15.11
N SER A 306 28.84 10.76 15.28
CA SER A 306 27.78 11.14 14.32
C SER A 306 28.35 11.49 12.94
N GLN A 307 29.50 12.16 12.91
CA GLN A 307 30.22 12.46 11.67
C GLN A 307 30.69 11.18 10.98
N ARG A 308 31.27 10.24 11.74
CA ARG A 308 31.71 8.93 11.23
C ARG A 308 30.53 8.11 10.72
N LEU A 309 29.46 8.02 11.50
CA LEU A 309 28.25 7.27 11.16
C LEU A 309 27.58 7.84 9.90
N PHE A 310 27.50 9.16 9.76
CA PHE A 310 26.95 9.77 8.54
C PHE A 310 27.79 9.45 7.29
N THR A 311 29.12 9.45 7.42
CA THR A 311 30.01 9.06 6.32
C THR A 311 29.80 7.59 5.92
N GLU A 312 29.69 6.69 6.90
CA GLU A 312 29.38 5.27 6.66
C GLU A 312 28.01 5.08 6.02
N LEU A 313 26.98 5.77 6.53
CA LEU A 313 25.62 5.78 5.97
C LEU A 313 25.66 6.16 4.49
N LEU A 314 26.33 7.25 4.15
CA LEU A 314 26.41 7.75 2.78
C LEU A 314 27.13 6.77 1.85
N TYR A 315 28.24 6.17 2.30
CA TYR A 315 28.97 5.22 1.48
C TYR A 315 28.15 3.95 1.25
N LYS A 316 27.65 3.33 2.32
CA LYS A 316 27.05 2.01 2.25
C LYS A 316 25.62 2.02 1.70
N MET A 317 24.85 3.09 1.92
CA MET A 317 23.49 3.22 1.36
C MET A 317 23.48 3.22 -0.18
N ASN A 318 24.56 3.68 -0.83
CA ASN A 318 24.68 3.64 -2.30
C ASN A 318 24.78 2.21 -2.86
N HIS A 319 25.17 1.24 -2.03
CA HIS A 319 25.32 -0.17 -2.39
C HIS A 319 24.18 -1.03 -1.81
N ALA A 320 23.23 -0.41 -1.12
CA ALA A 320 22.15 -1.10 -0.45
C ALA A 320 20.97 -1.33 -1.40
N CYS A 321 20.41 -2.55 -1.36
CA CYS A 321 19.19 -2.89 -2.08
C CYS A 321 17.93 -2.46 -1.31
N CYS A 322 16.81 -2.38 -2.03
CA CYS A 322 15.49 -2.13 -1.45
C CYS A 322 14.95 -3.43 -0.85
N LYS A 323 14.73 -3.48 0.47
CA LYS A 323 14.24 -4.68 1.15
C LYS A 323 12.89 -5.13 0.61
N ALA A 324 11.95 -4.20 0.51
CA ALA A 324 10.59 -4.49 0.05
C ALA A 324 10.60 -5.16 -1.34
N TYR A 325 11.36 -4.59 -2.28
CA TYR A 325 11.49 -5.16 -3.61
C TYR A 325 12.20 -6.52 -3.59
N ALA A 326 13.35 -6.63 -2.95
CA ALA A 326 14.11 -7.89 -2.86
C ALA A 326 13.29 -9.02 -2.24
N LEU A 327 12.53 -8.73 -1.18
CA LEU A 327 11.63 -9.68 -0.54
C LEU A 327 10.51 -10.11 -1.48
N SER A 328 9.83 -9.18 -2.16
CA SER A 328 8.76 -9.51 -3.11
C SER A 328 9.27 -10.39 -4.27
N VAL A 329 10.47 -10.10 -4.80
CA VAL A 329 11.12 -10.90 -5.84
C VAL A 329 11.41 -12.31 -5.31
N LYS A 330 12.00 -12.40 -4.11
CA LYS A 330 12.32 -13.68 -3.48
C LYS A 330 11.07 -14.55 -3.27
N THR A 331 9.98 -13.97 -2.77
CA THR A 331 8.72 -14.69 -2.54
C THR A 331 8.19 -15.34 -3.82
N VAL A 332 8.26 -14.65 -4.96
CA VAL A 332 7.86 -15.22 -6.25
C VAL A 332 8.85 -16.32 -6.67
N LEU A 333 10.16 -16.06 -6.61
CA LEU A 333 11.17 -17.03 -7.03
C LEU A 333 11.13 -18.32 -6.22
N ASP A 334 10.98 -18.24 -4.90
CA ASP A 334 10.88 -19.41 -4.01
C ASP A 334 9.65 -20.29 -4.35
N ALA A 335 8.58 -19.68 -4.89
CA ALA A 335 7.40 -20.40 -5.33
C ALA A 335 7.54 -21.03 -6.72
N TYR A 336 8.27 -20.40 -7.63
CA TYR A 336 8.56 -20.94 -8.97
C TYR A 336 9.63 -22.03 -8.95
N PHE A 337 10.62 -21.88 -8.07
CA PHE A 337 11.74 -22.78 -7.89
C PHE A 337 11.83 -23.21 -6.42
N PRO A 338 10.87 -24.02 -5.94
CA PRO A 338 11.09 -24.72 -4.68
C PRO A 338 12.34 -25.58 -4.89
N PHE A 339 13.25 -25.60 -3.90
CA PHE A 339 14.52 -26.35 -3.83
C PHE A 339 15.80 -25.57 -4.16
#